data_AF-A0A3C0EID8-F1
#
_entry.id   AF-A0A3C0EID8-F1
#
_cell.length_a   1.000
_cell.length_b   1.000
_cell.length_c   1.000
_cell.angle_alpha   90.00
_cell.angle_beta   90.00
_cell.angle_gamma   90.00
#
_symmetry.space_group_name_H-M   'P 1'
#
loop_
_entity.id
_entity.type
_entity.pdbx_description
1 polymer ?
#
loop_
_entity_poly.entity_id
_entity_poly.type
_entity_poly.pdbx_seq_one_letter_code
_entity_poly.pdbx_strand_id
1 'polypeptide(L)'
;MSRTIACMLTVLSVALLSISVTQAAEDGHDHHDQGKHMDMQHAASPGHDPYTLSVDPLGDSLVNVAKPIAVVHDGRQLLFASNDNVHTFKQHPDKYLADVDAMIIKQQAPTYPLTTCVVSGEKLGEMGKPIQRVIGNRLVEFCCSGCVGKAQKDPAKYLAKIDAAVIATQLKSYPMTTCLVSGEKLGGDMGTPINYVAGTQLVQFCCKGCIKQFEKNPAHYLSKLGQSTQSHDAHADHQAHNH
;
A
#
# COMPACT_ATOMS: atom_id res chain seq x y z
N MET A 1 43.83 59.33 60.75
CA MET A 1 43.03 59.85 61.89
C MET A 1 41.63 60.13 61.38
N SER A 2 40.66 59.57 62.10
CA SER A 2 39.24 59.45 61.78
C SER A 2 38.47 60.76 61.94
N ARG A 3 37.56 61.10 61.00
CA ARG A 3 36.36 61.93 61.22
C ARG A 3 35.26 61.55 60.20
N THR A 4 34.13 60.90 60.54
CA THR A 4 32.84 61.33 61.16
C THR A 4 31.74 61.69 60.13
N ILE A 5 30.48 61.35 60.48
CA ILE A 5 29.14 61.89 60.04
C ILE A 5 28.42 60.96 59.02
N ALA A 6 27.41 60.13 59.38
CA ALA A 6 25.99 60.41 59.76
C ALA A 6 25.16 60.94 58.55
N CYS A 7 23.88 60.68 58.27
CA CYS A 7 22.77 59.85 58.75
C CYS A 7 21.63 59.99 57.69
N MET A 8 20.62 59.11 57.72
CA MET A 8 19.25 59.26 57.16
C MET A 8 19.03 59.08 55.64
N LEU A 9 18.39 57.96 55.25
CA LEU A 9 16.94 57.73 55.08
C LEU A 9 16.33 58.42 53.85
N THR A 10 15.92 57.62 52.86
CA THR A 10 14.57 57.72 52.28
C THR A 10 14.27 56.48 51.44
N VAL A 11 13.09 55.93 51.70
CA VAL A 11 12.47 54.75 51.06
C VAL A 11 11.73 55.23 49.81
N LEU A 12 11.89 54.55 48.68
CA LEU A 12 10.86 54.56 47.63
C LEU A 12 10.94 53.28 46.80
N SER A 13 10.04 52.34 47.09
CA SER A 13 9.77 51.16 46.25
C SER A 13 8.90 51.57 45.06
N VAL A 14 9.35 51.29 43.84
CA VAL A 14 8.55 51.38 42.62
C VAL A 14 8.32 49.96 42.11
N ALA A 15 7.07 49.50 42.20
CA ALA A 15 6.61 48.27 41.57
C ALA A 15 6.17 48.60 40.12
N LEU A 16 6.81 47.96 39.14
CA LEU A 16 6.47 48.04 37.72
C LEU A 16 5.36 47.04 37.40
N LEU A 17 4.19 47.53 36.97
CA LEU A 17 3.20 46.75 36.22
C LEU A 17 3.55 46.80 34.73
N SER A 18 3.87 45.66 34.15
CA SER A 18 4.05 45.50 32.70
C SER A 18 2.73 45.07 32.06
N ILE A 19 2.05 46.00 31.42
CA ILE A 19 1.00 45.71 30.43
C ILE A 19 1.70 45.45 29.10
N SER A 20 1.37 44.36 28.42
CA SER A 20 1.67 44.21 26.99
C SER A 20 0.44 43.67 26.28
N VAL A 21 -0.20 44.61 25.59
CA VAL A 21 -1.20 44.37 24.54
C VAL A 21 -0.50 43.65 23.40
N THR A 22 -1.12 42.61 22.84
CA THR A 22 -0.71 42.07 21.54
C THR A 22 -1.89 42.16 20.58
N GLN A 23 -1.57 42.78 19.44
CA GLN A 23 -2.47 43.30 18.43
C GLN A 23 -2.79 42.22 17.40
N ALA A 24 -4.04 42.20 16.94
CA ALA A 24 -4.47 41.46 15.77
C ALA A 24 -3.93 42.14 14.50
N ALA A 25 -3.46 41.34 13.56
CA ALA A 25 -3.27 41.71 12.17
C ALA A 25 -3.76 40.56 11.29
N GLU A 26 -4.65 40.93 10.39
CA GLU A 26 -5.31 40.14 9.37
C GLU A 26 -4.62 40.50 8.06
N ASP A 27 -4.04 39.51 7.37
CA ASP A 27 -3.58 39.64 6.00
C ASP A 27 -3.79 38.29 5.30
N GLY A 28 -4.55 38.33 4.21
CA GLY A 28 -4.79 37.20 3.32
C GLY A 28 -3.55 36.85 2.51
N HIS A 29 -3.28 35.56 2.41
CA HIS A 29 -2.45 35.00 1.37
C HIS A 29 -3.08 33.70 0.88
N ASP A 30 -3.33 33.65 -0.43
CA ASP A 30 -3.66 32.46 -1.19
C ASP A 30 -2.67 31.33 -0.88
N HIS A 31 -3.20 30.23 -0.34
CA HIS A 31 -2.48 28.97 -0.29
C HIS A 31 -3.10 28.01 -1.30
N HIS A 32 -2.35 27.80 -2.37
CA HIS A 32 -2.37 26.57 -3.15
C HIS A 32 -2.49 25.36 -2.21
N ASP A 33 -3.56 24.58 -2.40
CA ASP A 33 -3.76 23.24 -1.83
C ASP A 33 -2.67 22.30 -2.39
N GLN A 34 -1.47 22.38 -1.83
CA GLN A 34 -0.49 21.33 -1.93
C GLN A 34 -0.91 20.26 -0.93
N GLY A 35 -1.37 19.13 -1.48
CA GLY A 35 -1.81 17.96 -0.74
C GLY A 35 -0.88 17.67 0.43
N LYS A 36 -1.37 18.03 1.62
CA LYS A 36 -0.73 17.74 2.89
C LYS A 36 -0.51 16.23 2.93
N HIS A 37 0.76 15.82 2.94
CA HIS A 37 1.19 14.47 3.25
C HIS A 37 0.58 14.11 4.61
N MET A 38 -0.58 13.46 4.58
CA MET A 38 -1.20 12.86 5.74
C MET A 38 -0.36 11.62 6.02
N ASP A 39 0.46 11.72 7.06
CA ASP A 39 1.30 10.64 7.57
C ASP A 39 0.45 9.37 7.77
N MET A 40 0.56 8.43 6.82
CA MET A 40 -0.28 7.21 6.71
C MET A 40 0.20 6.07 7.62
N GLN A 41 0.95 6.38 8.69
CA GLN A 41 1.61 5.37 9.53
C GLN A 41 0.65 4.41 10.26
N HIS A 42 -0.67 4.64 10.22
CA HIS A 42 -1.64 3.86 11.00
C HIS A 42 -2.69 3.09 10.18
N ALA A 43 -2.57 3.04 8.85
CA ALA A 43 -3.70 2.60 8.02
C ALA A 43 -3.49 1.31 7.21
N ALA A 44 -2.26 0.81 7.06
CA ALA A 44 -2.02 -0.51 6.49
C ALA A 44 -1.70 -1.50 7.61
N SER A 45 -2.52 -2.53 7.77
CA SER A 45 -2.16 -3.64 8.66
C SER A 45 -0.88 -4.28 8.12
N PRO A 46 0.25 -4.27 8.85
CA PRO A 46 1.47 -4.90 8.39
C PRO A 46 1.20 -6.41 8.26
N GLY A 47 1.04 -6.91 7.04
CA GLY A 47 0.87 -8.34 6.77
C GLY A 47 -0.37 -8.77 5.96
N HIS A 48 -1.10 -7.87 5.30
CA HIS A 48 -2.15 -8.28 4.35
C HIS A 48 -2.01 -7.72 2.92
N ASP A 49 -1.12 -6.74 2.71
CA ASP A 49 -0.91 -6.11 1.40
C ASP A 49 0.57 -6.21 0.98
N PRO A 50 1.03 -7.40 0.57
CA PRO A 50 2.43 -7.64 0.29
C PRO A 50 2.83 -6.97 -1.03
N TYR A 51 4.12 -6.70 -1.21
CA TYR A 51 4.64 -6.10 -2.44
C TYR A 51 4.66 -7.13 -3.59
N THR A 52 3.78 -6.98 -4.58
CA THR A 52 3.56 -7.96 -5.64
C THR A 52 4.32 -7.72 -6.94
N LEU A 53 5.03 -6.59 -7.06
CA LEU A 53 5.78 -6.28 -8.28
C LEU A 53 6.96 -7.24 -8.45
N SER A 54 7.26 -7.59 -9.69
CA SER A 54 8.37 -8.51 -10.04
C SER A 54 9.75 -7.87 -10.00
N VAL A 55 9.81 -6.55 -9.80
CA VAL A 55 11.04 -5.78 -9.66
C VAL A 55 10.94 -4.88 -8.44
N ASP A 56 12.08 -4.46 -7.90
CA ASP A 56 12.14 -3.49 -6.82
C ASP A 56 11.95 -2.04 -7.33
N PRO A 57 11.88 -1.03 -6.44
CA PRO A 57 11.71 0.37 -6.84
C PRO A 57 12.83 0.92 -7.76
N LEU A 58 13.98 0.26 -7.85
CA LEU A 58 15.08 0.63 -8.75
C LEU A 58 15.09 -0.19 -10.05
N GLY A 59 14.17 -1.15 -10.20
CA GLY A 59 13.98 -1.94 -11.41
C GLY A 59 14.68 -3.30 -11.39
N ASP A 60 15.38 -3.67 -10.31
CA ASP A 60 16.04 -4.96 -10.22
C ASP A 60 15.04 -6.08 -9.97
N SER A 61 15.22 -7.22 -10.64
CA SER A 61 14.31 -8.36 -10.54
C SER A 61 14.25 -8.94 -9.12
N LEU A 62 13.04 -9.16 -8.63
CA LEU A 62 12.75 -9.82 -7.36
C LEU A 62 12.43 -11.31 -7.52
N VAL A 63 12.14 -11.78 -8.73
CA VAL A 63 11.62 -13.16 -8.98
C VAL A 63 12.57 -14.25 -8.45
N ASN A 64 13.88 -14.05 -8.58
CA ASN A 64 14.90 -15.03 -8.19
C ASN A 64 15.68 -14.64 -6.94
N VAL A 65 15.22 -13.64 -6.19
CA VAL A 65 15.86 -13.19 -4.96
C VAL A 65 15.35 -14.05 -3.80
N ALA A 66 16.21 -14.91 -3.23
CA ALA A 66 15.82 -15.86 -2.20
C ALA A 66 15.23 -15.19 -0.94
N LYS A 67 15.76 -14.01 -0.58
CA LYS A 67 15.29 -13.21 0.56
C LYS A 67 15.44 -11.72 0.26
N PRO A 68 14.44 -11.09 -0.39
CA PRO A 68 14.43 -9.65 -0.60
C PRO A 68 14.48 -8.90 0.72
N ILE A 69 15.01 -7.68 0.69
CA ILE A 69 15.08 -6.81 1.85
C ILE A 69 13.77 -6.03 1.92
N ALA A 70 13.00 -6.24 2.99
CA ALA A 70 11.78 -5.49 3.24
C ALA A 70 12.07 -4.16 3.94
N VAL A 71 11.58 -3.06 3.39
CA VAL A 71 11.61 -1.73 3.99
C VAL A 71 10.18 -1.22 4.05
N VAL A 72 9.78 -0.66 5.19
CA VAL A 72 8.51 0.06 5.31
C VAL A 72 8.77 1.54 5.08
N HIS A 73 8.02 2.14 4.16
CA HIS A 73 8.05 3.57 3.87
C HIS A 73 6.60 4.03 3.68
N ASP A 74 6.19 5.13 4.32
CA ASP A 74 4.81 5.65 4.28
C ASP A 74 3.73 4.60 4.56
N GLY A 75 3.99 3.74 5.54
CA GLY A 75 3.04 2.70 5.96
C GLY A 75 2.92 1.52 4.98
N ARG A 76 3.67 1.46 3.88
CA ARG A 76 3.65 0.32 2.94
C ARG A 76 4.99 -0.42 2.91
N GLN A 77 4.92 -1.73 2.69
CA GLN A 77 6.10 -2.55 2.46
C GLN A 77 6.60 -2.37 1.03
N LEU A 78 7.91 -2.16 0.89
CA LEU A 78 8.67 -2.24 -0.35
C LEU A 78 9.70 -3.36 -0.21
N LEU A 79 9.95 -4.09 -1.29
CA LEU A 79 10.98 -5.14 -1.34
C LEU A 79 12.12 -4.70 -2.25
N PHE A 80 13.35 -4.99 -1.84
CA PHE A 80 14.57 -4.63 -2.56
C PHE A 80 15.43 -5.86 -2.85
N ALA A 81 16.07 -5.86 -4.02
CA ALA A 81 16.95 -6.94 -4.44
C ALA A 81 18.31 -6.91 -3.70
N SER A 82 18.76 -5.73 -3.27
CA SER A 82 20.08 -5.51 -2.67
C SER A 82 20.09 -4.41 -1.58
N ASN A 83 21.12 -4.42 -0.73
CA ASN A 83 21.34 -3.34 0.25
C ASN A 83 21.70 -2.02 -0.43
N ASP A 84 22.34 -2.06 -1.60
CA ASP A 84 22.71 -0.87 -2.38
C ASP A 84 21.47 -0.16 -2.91
N ASN A 85 20.45 -0.92 -3.34
CA ASN A 85 19.18 -0.35 -3.76
C ASN A 85 18.41 0.24 -2.59
N VAL A 86 18.45 -0.40 -1.41
CA VAL A 86 17.91 0.18 -0.16
C VAL A 86 18.62 1.49 0.16
N HIS A 87 19.95 1.54 0.07
CA HIS A 87 20.72 2.74 0.33
C HIS A 87 20.34 3.86 -0.63
N THR A 88 20.29 3.56 -1.93
CA THR A 88 19.94 4.53 -2.99
C THR A 88 18.52 5.05 -2.83
N PHE A 89 17.55 4.17 -2.57
CA PHE A 89 16.16 4.55 -2.32
C PHE A 89 16.05 5.50 -1.13
N LYS A 90 16.71 5.19 -0.01
CA LYS A 90 16.63 6.00 1.22
C LYS A 90 17.15 7.42 1.06
N GLN A 91 18.03 7.70 0.09
CA GLN A 91 18.48 9.07 -0.19
C GLN A 91 17.37 9.92 -0.82
N HIS A 92 16.54 9.32 -1.69
CA HIS A 92 15.56 10.03 -2.50
C HIS A 92 14.29 9.19 -2.73
N PRO A 93 13.53 8.83 -1.69
CA PRO A 93 12.39 7.91 -1.83
C PRO A 93 11.32 8.45 -2.78
N ASP A 94 11.01 9.74 -2.71
CA ASP A 94 10.00 10.43 -3.54
C ASP A 94 10.26 10.29 -5.04
N LYS A 95 11.53 10.10 -5.43
CA LYS A 95 11.91 9.87 -6.83
C LYS A 95 11.34 8.58 -7.40
N TYR A 96 11.09 7.58 -6.56
CA TYR A 96 10.74 6.22 -6.98
C TYR A 96 9.27 5.86 -6.74
N LEU A 97 8.62 6.51 -5.76
CA LEU A 97 7.27 6.11 -5.34
C LEU A 97 6.21 6.27 -6.44
N ALA A 98 6.30 7.32 -7.24
CA ALA A 98 5.36 7.54 -8.36
C ALA A 98 5.46 6.41 -9.40
N ASP A 99 6.66 5.95 -9.71
CA ASP A 99 6.89 4.85 -10.65
C ASP A 99 6.41 3.52 -10.06
N VAL A 100 6.67 3.27 -8.78
CA VAL A 100 6.13 2.10 -8.06
C VAL A 100 4.61 2.08 -8.10
N ASP A 101 3.94 3.21 -7.89
CA ASP A 101 2.49 3.32 -7.97
C ASP A 101 1.97 3.06 -9.38
N ALA A 102 2.61 3.64 -10.40
CA ALA A 102 2.28 3.41 -11.79
C ALA A 102 2.43 1.92 -12.17
N MET A 103 3.46 1.25 -11.66
CA MET A 103 3.68 -0.18 -11.86
C MET A 103 2.60 -1.03 -11.19
N ILE A 104 2.20 -0.69 -9.96
CA ILE A 104 1.09 -1.37 -9.27
C ILE A 104 -0.22 -1.20 -10.02
N ILE A 105 -0.54 0.03 -10.44
CA ILE A 105 -1.73 0.31 -11.24
C ILE A 105 -1.70 -0.53 -12.52
N LYS A 106 -0.57 -0.54 -13.23
CA LYS A 106 -0.40 -1.34 -14.46
C LYS A 106 -0.57 -2.84 -14.21
N GLN A 107 -0.06 -3.37 -13.09
CA GLN A 107 -0.18 -4.78 -12.73
C GLN A 107 -1.61 -5.15 -12.35
N GLN A 108 -2.31 -4.29 -11.60
CA GLN A 108 -3.55 -4.64 -10.91
C GLN A 108 -4.82 -4.21 -11.66
N ALA A 109 -4.78 -3.13 -12.44
CA ALA A 109 -5.95 -2.61 -13.17
C ALA A 109 -6.63 -3.64 -14.09
N PRO A 110 -5.89 -4.51 -14.83
CA PRO A 110 -6.52 -5.49 -15.72
C PRO A 110 -7.40 -6.52 -14.99
N THR A 111 -7.18 -6.75 -13.70
CA THR A 111 -7.91 -7.74 -12.89
C THR A 111 -8.68 -7.09 -11.73
N TYR A 112 -8.88 -5.78 -11.76
CA TYR A 112 -9.64 -5.08 -10.73
C TYR A 112 -11.10 -5.58 -10.70
N PRO A 113 -11.62 -6.02 -9.54
CA PRO A 113 -12.84 -6.83 -9.50
C PRO A 113 -14.14 -6.02 -9.51
N LEU A 114 -14.08 -4.69 -9.32
CA LEU A 114 -15.26 -3.84 -9.16
C LEU A 114 -15.50 -2.99 -10.41
N THR A 115 -16.75 -2.91 -10.84
CA THR A 115 -17.24 -1.94 -11.85
C THR A 115 -17.89 -0.70 -11.21
N THR A 116 -17.94 -0.65 -9.89
CA THR A 116 -18.48 0.44 -9.08
C THR A 116 -17.44 0.96 -8.09
N CYS A 117 -17.56 2.21 -7.69
CA CYS A 117 -16.69 2.82 -6.70
C CYS A 117 -16.86 2.10 -5.36
N VAL A 118 -15.77 1.61 -4.79
CA VAL A 118 -15.76 0.89 -3.50
C VAL A 118 -16.34 1.71 -2.33
N VAL A 119 -16.31 3.04 -2.47
CA VAL A 119 -16.78 3.99 -1.46
C VAL A 119 -18.25 4.32 -1.62
N SER A 120 -18.67 4.87 -2.76
CA SER A 120 -20.05 5.33 -2.98
C SER A 120 -20.98 4.25 -3.52
N GLY A 121 -20.45 3.22 -4.19
CA GLY A 121 -21.25 2.22 -4.92
C GLY A 121 -21.72 2.67 -6.30
N GLU A 122 -21.43 3.91 -6.71
CA GLU A 122 -21.76 4.43 -8.05
C GLU A 122 -20.88 3.79 -9.12
N LYS A 123 -21.35 3.77 -10.37
CA LYS A 123 -20.62 3.14 -11.47
C LYS A 123 -19.35 3.90 -11.83
N LEU A 124 -18.25 3.17 -11.98
CA LEU A 124 -16.99 3.73 -12.45
C LEU A 124 -17.10 4.10 -13.93
N GLY A 125 -16.54 5.25 -14.31
CA GLY A 125 -16.59 5.76 -15.68
C GLY A 125 -17.72 6.78 -15.97
N GLU A 126 -18.77 6.83 -15.14
CA GLU A 126 -19.89 7.76 -15.37
C GLU A 126 -19.54 9.22 -15.04
N MET A 127 -18.58 9.45 -14.14
CA MET A 127 -18.04 10.77 -13.81
C MET A 127 -16.71 11.07 -14.54
N GLY A 128 -16.47 10.41 -15.67
CA GLY A 128 -15.20 10.44 -16.38
C GLY A 128 -14.26 9.30 -15.97
N LYS A 129 -13.00 9.40 -16.38
CA LYS A 129 -12.01 8.34 -16.13
C LYS A 129 -11.87 8.08 -14.61
N PRO A 130 -11.97 6.82 -14.15
CA PRO A 130 -11.78 6.49 -12.74
C PRO A 130 -10.47 7.03 -12.19
N ILE A 131 -10.53 7.58 -10.99
CA ILE A 131 -9.34 8.01 -10.25
C ILE A 131 -8.72 6.76 -9.64
N GLN A 132 -7.54 6.39 -10.10
CA GLN A 132 -6.77 5.27 -9.57
C GLN A 132 -5.79 5.77 -8.51
N ARG A 133 -5.76 5.12 -7.35
CA ARG A 133 -4.76 5.36 -6.30
C ARG A 133 -4.24 4.05 -5.75
N VAL A 134 -3.01 4.08 -5.27
CA VAL A 134 -2.44 2.99 -4.50
C VAL A 134 -2.61 3.32 -3.01
N ILE A 135 -3.20 2.41 -2.26
CA ILE A 135 -3.28 2.46 -0.80
C ILE A 135 -2.56 1.22 -0.27
N GLY A 136 -1.48 1.39 0.48
CA GLY A 136 -0.59 0.28 0.80
C GLY A 136 0.11 -0.23 -0.46
N ASN A 137 -0.18 -1.49 -0.84
CA ASN A 137 0.24 -2.07 -2.13
C ASN A 137 -0.96 -2.45 -3.02
N ARG A 138 -2.10 -1.77 -2.83
CA ARG A 138 -3.38 -2.12 -3.44
C ARG A 138 -3.90 -1.00 -4.31
N LEU A 139 -4.27 -1.33 -5.55
CA LEU A 139 -5.03 -0.45 -6.41
C LEU A 139 -6.44 -0.27 -5.84
N VAL A 140 -6.89 0.98 -5.79
CA VAL A 140 -8.28 1.36 -5.54
C VAL A 140 -8.75 2.34 -6.60
N GLU A 141 -9.93 2.09 -7.16
CA GLU A 141 -10.54 2.97 -8.15
C GLU A 141 -11.74 3.74 -7.56
N PHE A 142 -11.80 5.03 -7.90
CA PHE A 142 -12.81 5.95 -7.38
C PHE A 142 -13.52 6.69 -8.51
N CYS A 143 -14.80 6.99 -8.30
CA CYS A 143 -15.56 7.87 -9.20
C CYS A 143 -15.17 9.36 -9.06
N CYS A 144 -14.70 9.79 -7.88
CA CYS A 144 -14.40 11.19 -7.60
C CYS A 144 -13.36 11.38 -6.48
N SER A 145 -12.80 12.59 -6.38
CA SER A 145 -11.78 12.94 -5.37
C SER A 145 -12.29 12.83 -3.94
N GLY A 146 -13.58 13.13 -3.70
CA GLY A 146 -14.21 12.99 -2.38
C GLY A 146 -14.21 11.55 -1.87
N CYS A 147 -14.24 10.55 -2.75
CA CYS A 147 -14.13 9.15 -2.38
C CYS A 147 -12.71 8.75 -1.97
N VAL A 148 -11.67 9.36 -2.56
CA VAL A 148 -10.27 9.13 -2.19
C VAL A 148 -10.07 9.42 -0.71
N GLY A 149 -10.45 10.62 -0.25
CA GLY A 149 -10.26 11.02 1.15
C GLY A 149 -11.03 10.14 2.15
N LYS A 150 -12.20 9.61 1.77
CA LYS A 150 -12.94 8.65 2.60
C LYS A 150 -12.19 7.33 2.72
N ALA A 151 -11.60 6.84 1.63
CA ALA A 151 -10.84 5.60 1.65
C ALA A 151 -9.55 5.71 2.45
N GLN A 152 -8.86 6.85 2.39
CA GLN A 152 -7.66 7.09 3.18
C GLN A 152 -7.91 7.11 4.70
N LYS A 153 -9.11 7.51 5.12
CA LYS A 153 -9.50 7.54 6.55
C LYS A 153 -9.81 6.16 7.13
N ASP A 154 -10.22 5.21 6.31
CA ASP A 154 -10.57 3.85 6.73
C ASP A 154 -10.23 2.83 5.62
N PRO A 155 -8.94 2.68 5.27
CA PRO A 155 -8.55 1.87 4.14
C PRO A 155 -8.86 0.39 4.36
N ALA A 156 -8.71 -0.13 5.58
CA ALA A 156 -9.03 -1.52 5.93
C ALA A 156 -10.45 -1.89 5.52
N LYS A 157 -11.44 -1.03 5.79
CA LYS A 157 -12.83 -1.25 5.38
C LYS A 157 -13.01 -1.37 3.87
N TYR A 158 -12.37 -0.50 3.09
CA TYR A 158 -12.55 -0.51 1.63
C TYR A 158 -11.70 -1.60 0.95
N LEU A 159 -10.51 -1.88 1.45
CA LEU A 159 -9.69 -3.00 0.99
C LEU A 159 -10.40 -4.34 1.24
N ALA A 160 -11.04 -4.53 2.40
CA ALA A 160 -11.84 -5.74 2.67
C ALA A 160 -13.00 -5.94 1.67
N LYS A 161 -13.63 -4.86 1.20
CA LYS A 161 -14.66 -4.93 0.14
C LYS A 161 -14.06 -5.38 -1.20
N ILE A 162 -12.88 -4.88 -1.54
CA ILE A 162 -12.17 -5.29 -2.76
C ILE A 162 -11.77 -6.75 -2.65
N ASP A 163 -11.24 -7.19 -1.50
CA ASP A 163 -10.87 -8.58 -1.26
C ASP A 163 -12.06 -9.53 -1.44
N ALA A 164 -13.21 -9.18 -0.85
CA ALA A 164 -14.44 -9.94 -1.03
C ALA A 164 -14.85 -10.05 -2.51
N ALA A 165 -14.70 -8.97 -3.28
CA ALA A 165 -15.00 -8.96 -4.71
C ALA A 165 -13.99 -9.78 -5.54
N VAL A 166 -12.69 -9.72 -5.21
CA VAL A 166 -11.66 -10.58 -5.82
C VAL A 166 -12.01 -12.05 -5.59
N ILE A 167 -12.28 -12.43 -4.34
CA ILE A 167 -12.63 -13.81 -3.97
C ILE A 167 -13.89 -14.26 -4.71
N ALA A 168 -14.96 -13.45 -4.69
CA ALA A 168 -16.21 -13.80 -5.35
C ALA A 168 -16.05 -14.05 -6.86
N THR A 169 -15.20 -13.27 -7.53
CA THR A 169 -14.95 -13.36 -8.98
C THR A 169 -14.01 -14.51 -9.32
N GLN A 170 -12.93 -14.70 -8.57
CA GLN A 170 -11.83 -15.58 -8.97
C GLN A 170 -11.90 -16.99 -8.35
N LEU A 171 -12.62 -17.18 -7.24
CA LEU A 171 -12.63 -18.47 -6.52
C LEU A 171 -13.21 -19.61 -7.36
N LYS A 172 -14.23 -19.33 -8.19
CA LYS A 172 -14.92 -20.36 -9.00
C LYS A 172 -14.03 -20.96 -10.09
N SER A 173 -13.07 -20.18 -10.58
CA SER A 173 -12.17 -20.53 -11.68
C SER A 173 -10.71 -20.51 -11.23
N TYR A 174 -10.46 -20.77 -9.94
CA TYR A 174 -9.11 -20.75 -9.40
C TYR A 174 -8.27 -21.86 -10.08
N PRO A 175 -7.11 -21.55 -10.67
CA PRO A 175 -6.46 -22.44 -11.65
C PRO A 175 -5.61 -23.55 -11.02
N MET A 176 -5.46 -23.58 -9.70
CA MET A 176 -4.54 -24.49 -9.01
C MET A 176 -5.29 -25.45 -8.09
N THR A 177 -4.88 -26.72 -8.08
CA THR A 177 -5.33 -27.74 -7.11
C THR A 177 -4.31 -28.00 -5.99
N THR A 178 -3.14 -27.38 -6.09
CA THR A 178 -2.04 -27.47 -5.13
C THR A 178 -1.65 -26.10 -4.61
N CYS A 179 -1.13 -26.05 -3.38
CA CYS A 179 -0.68 -24.83 -2.75
C CYS A 179 0.54 -24.26 -3.49
N LEU A 180 0.49 -22.98 -3.85
CA LEU A 180 1.53 -22.30 -4.61
C LEU A 180 2.91 -22.32 -3.93
N VAL A 181 2.94 -22.44 -2.61
CA VAL A 181 4.17 -22.40 -1.81
C VAL A 181 4.71 -23.79 -1.51
N SER A 182 3.88 -24.70 -0.96
CA SER A 182 4.33 -26.04 -0.56
C SER A 182 4.21 -27.10 -1.66
N GLY A 183 3.35 -26.89 -2.66
CA GLY A 183 2.99 -27.91 -3.66
C GLY A 183 2.00 -28.97 -3.15
N GLU A 184 1.60 -28.92 -1.89
CA GLU A 184 0.63 -29.86 -1.31
C GLU A 184 -0.78 -29.64 -1.86
N LYS A 185 -1.61 -30.69 -1.85
CA LYS A 185 -3.00 -30.62 -2.31
C LYS A 185 -3.83 -29.63 -1.46
N LEU A 186 -4.52 -28.71 -2.14
CA LEU A 186 -5.51 -27.83 -1.52
C LEU A 186 -6.77 -28.62 -1.16
N GLY A 187 -7.30 -28.42 0.06
CA GLY A 187 -8.46 -29.18 0.55
C GLY A 187 -8.16 -30.62 0.96
N GLY A 188 -6.88 -30.99 1.08
CA GLY A 188 -6.44 -32.28 1.62
C GLY A 188 -6.26 -32.27 3.14
N ASP A 189 -5.20 -32.92 3.62
CA ASP A 189 -4.93 -33.13 5.06
C ASP A 189 -4.71 -31.84 5.86
N MET A 190 -4.39 -30.74 5.17
CA MET A 190 -4.23 -29.40 5.77
C MET A 190 -5.57 -28.65 5.94
N GLY A 191 -6.69 -29.24 5.53
CA GLY A 191 -8.03 -28.69 5.69
C GLY A 191 -8.46 -27.74 4.55
N THR A 192 -9.50 -26.94 4.83
CA THR A 192 -10.07 -26.00 3.85
C THR A 192 -9.02 -24.96 3.41
N PRO A 193 -8.84 -24.72 2.10
CA PRO A 193 -7.93 -23.72 1.60
C PRO A 193 -8.20 -22.32 2.17
N ILE A 194 -7.13 -21.61 2.50
CA ILE A 194 -7.20 -20.22 2.93
C ILE A 194 -7.13 -19.33 1.69
N ASN A 195 -8.17 -18.54 1.47
CA ASN A 195 -8.18 -17.50 0.44
C ASN A 195 -7.36 -16.30 0.91
N TYR A 196 -6.47 -15.82 0.05
CA TYR A 196 -5.63 -14.65 0.29
C TYR A 196 -5.60 -13.80 -0.97
N VAL A 197 -5.73 -12.48 -0.82
CA VAL A 197 -5.71 -11.56 -1.96
C VAL A 197 -4.39 -10.80 -1.97
N ALA A 198 -3.59 -11.00 -3.01
CA ALA A 198 -2.34 -10.30 -3.24
C ALA A 198 -2.54 -9.29 -4.39
N GLY A 199 -2.68 -8.00 -4.06
CA GLY A 199 -3.06 -6.99 -5.05
C GLY A 199 -4.50 -7.18 -5.52
N THR A 200 -4.68 -7.60 -6.77
CA THR A 200 -5.99 -7.97 -7.34
C THR A 200 -6.08 -9.45 -7.70
N GLN A 201 -5.20 -10.28 -7.13
CA GLN A 201 -5.12 -11.70 -7.44
C GLN A 201 -5.47 -12.56 -6.24
N LEU A 202 -6.35 -13.54 -6.42
CA LEU A 202 -6.62 -14.60 -5.45
C LEU A 202 -5.49 -15.62 -5.47
N VAL A 203 -5.02 -15.99 -4.28
CA VAL A 203 -4.12 -17.11 -4.04
C VAL A 203 -4.74 -17.98 -2.94
N GLN A 204 -4.70 -19.29 -3.12
CA GLN A 204 -5.12 -20.25 -2.10
C GLN A 204 -3.92 -20.91 -1.45
N PHE A 205 -3.95 -21.00 -0.12
CA PHE A 205 -2.90 -21.62 0.68
C PHE A 205 -3.46 -22.77 1.52
N CYS A 206 -2.66 -23.83 1.70
CA CYS A 206 -3.03 -24.92 2.60
C CYS A 206 -2.93 -24.52 4.08
N CYS A 207 -2.08 -23.55 4.43
CA CYS A 207 -1.86 -23.15 5.83
C CYS A 207 -1.30 -21.72 5.98
N LYS A 208 -1.36 -21.18 7.21
CA LYS A 208 -0.79 -19.87 7.56
C LYS A 208 0.74 -19.80 7.39
N GLY A 209 1.44 -20.94 7.49
CA GLY A 209 2.88 -21.01 7.25
C GLY A 209 3.24 -20.68 5.80
N CYS A 210 2.43 -21.17 4.86
CA CYS A 210 2.60 -20.84 3.44
C CYS A 210 2.36 -19.36 3.15
N ILE A 211 1.37 -18.72 3.79
CA ILE A 211 1.15 -17.26 3.68
C ILE A 211 2.41 -16.50 4.12
N LYS A 212 2.95 -16.82 5.30
CA LYS A 212 4.18 -16.16 5.81
C LYS A 212 5.39 -16.34 4.89
N GLN A 213 5.46 -17.45 4.16
CA GLN A 213 6.54 -17.70 3.23
C GLN A 213 6.30 -16.97 1.88
N PHE A 214 5.05 -16.92 1.42
CA PHE A 214 4.64 -16.14 0.25
C PHE A 214 4.96 -14.65 0.43
N GLU A 215 4.62 -14.06 1.57
CA GLU A 215 4.81 -12.64 1.86
C GLU A 215 6.27 -12.17 1.87
N LYS A 216 7.24 -13.09 1.98
CA LYS A 216 8.67 -12.75 1.90
C LYS A 216 9.10 -12.40 0.49
N ASN A 217 8.49 -13.02 -0.52
CA ASN A 217 8.74 -12.73 -1.93
C ASN A 217 7.53 -13.18 -2.78
N PRO A 218 6.45 -12.37 -2.84
CA PRO A 218 5.28 -12.71 -3.64
C PRO A 218 5.62 -12.91 -5.12
N ALA A 219 6.53 -12.11 -5.67
CA ALA A 219 6.92 -12.16 -7.08
C ALA A 219 7.46 -13.55 -7.50
N HIS A 220 8.28 -14.17 -6.65
CA HIS A 220 8.77 -15.54 -6.88
C HIS A 220 7.62 -16.55 -7.08
N TYR A 221 6.55 -16.44 -6.30
CA TYR A 221 5.42 -17.37 -6.37
C TYR A 221 4.39 -16.99 -7.44
N LEU A 222 4.05 -15.71 -7.57
CA LEU A 222 3.04 -15.23 -8.51
C LEU A 222 3.41 -15.50 -9.98
N SER A 223 4.70 -15.60 -10.29
CA SER A 223 5.19 -16.03 -11.60
C SER A 223 4.63 -17.38 -12.05
N LYS A 224 4.33 -18.29 -11.10
CA LYS A 224 3.80 -19.64 -11.37
C LYS A 224 2.28 -19.63 -11.57
N LEU A 225 1.56 -18.72 -10.92
CA LEU A 225 0.10 -18.63 -11.02
C LEU A 225 -0.33 -18.18 -12.42
N GLY A 226 0.37 -17.22 -13.03
CA GLY A 226 0.09 -16.77 -14.40
C GLY A 226 0.42 -17.79 -15.51
N GLN A 227 1.30 -18.76 -15.24
CA GLN A 227 1.61 -19.84 -16.20
C GLN A 227 0.49 -20.89 -16.25
N SER A 228 -0.18 -21.14 -15.11
CA SER A 228 -1.29 -22.10 -15.01
C SER A 228 -2.54 -21.70 -15.79
N THR A 229 -2.76 -20.40 -15.99
CA THR A 229 -3.87 -19.89 -16.82
C THR A 229 -3.58 -20.03 -18.31
N GLN A 230 -2.32 -20.11 -18.73
CA GLN A 230 -1.94 -20.29 -20.14
C GLN A 230 -1.92 -21.75 -20.58
N SER A 231 -1.67 -22.70 -19.67
CA SER A 231 -1.70 -24.13 -19.98
C SER A 231 -3.12 -24.71 -20.13
N HIS A 232 -4.15 -23.98 -19.69
CA HIS A 232 -5.54 -24.39 -19.85
C HIS A 232 -6.18 -23.94 -21.18
N ASP A 233 -5.55 -22.99 -21.89
CA ASP A 233 -5.99 -22.48 -23.19
C ASP A 233 -5.22 -23.13 -24.39
N ALA A 234 -4.18 -23.93 -24.11
CA ALA A 234 -3.32 -24.53 -25.14
C ALA A 234 -3.62 -26.02 -25.47
N HIS A 235 -4.71 -26.59 -24.93
CA HIS A 235 -5.12 -27.98 -25.22
C HIS A 235 -6.53 -28.06 -25.84
N ALA A 236 -6.81 -27.19 -26.80
CA ALA A 236 -7.99 -27.27 -27.65
C ALA A 236 -7.62 -27.16 -29.14
N ASP A 237 -6.68 -27.99 -29.61
CA ASP A 237 -6.70 -28.55 -30.97
C ASP A 237 -5.50 -29.45 -31.15
N HIS A 238 -5.72 -30.77 -31.22
CA HIS A 238 -4.94 -31.71 -32.04
C HIS A 238 -5.60 -33.07 -31.96
N GLN A 239 -6.68 -33.25 -32.73
CA GLN A 239 -7.19 -34.59 -33.02
C GLN A 239 -7.77 -34.64 -34.44
N ALA A 240 -6.91 -34.93 -35.42
CA ALA A 240 -7.30 -35.58 -36.68
C ALA A 240 -6.07 -36.00 -37.50
N HIS A 241 -5.45 -37.13 -37.15
CA HIS A 241 -4.83 -38.01 -38.13
C HIS A 241 -5.26 -39.42 -37.82
N ASN A 242 -6.02 -40.03 -38.72
CA ASN A 242 -6.14 -41.48 -38.77
C ASN A 242 -6.20 -41.94 -40.24
N HIS A 243 -5.27 -42.86 -40.51
CA HIS A 243 -5.09 -43.83 -41.60
C HIS A 243 -5.81 -43.67 -42.94
#